data_AF-A0A7V3F995-F1
#
_entry.id   AF-A0A7V3F995-F1
#
_cell.length_a   1.000
_cell.length_b   1.000
_cell.length_c   1.000
_cell.angle_alpha   90.00
_cell.angle_beta   90.00
_cell.angle_gamma   90.00
#
_symmetry.space_group_name_H-M   'P 1'
#
loop_
_entity.id
_entity.type
_entity.pdbx_description
1 polymer ?
#
loop_
_entity_poly.entity_id
_entity_poly.type
_entity_poly.pdbx_seq_one_letter_code
_entity_poly.pdbx_strand_id
1 'polypeptide(L)'
;MIAERPFSQAPWDQTPVTVQDYLEALETRVAASEGTVRRLEAAVQHLTEHVQQNSRNSSRPPSSDPPQASGKASQREPSGRRPGGQPGHEGHTRALVPVEKVAAVVPIKPERCARCQPPWQGKDPQPQRHQVTEMPPVKPVVTEY
;
A
#
# COMPACT_ATOMS: atom_id res chain seq x y z
N MET A 1 -25.30 -19.23 35.46
CA MET A 1 -25.94 -18.12 36.21
C MET A 1 -27.42 -18.26 35.95
N ILE A 2 -28.20 -18.57 36.99
CA ILE A 2 -29.66 -18.69 36.86
C ILE A 2 -30.15 -17.29 36.51
N ALA A 3 -30.77 -17.13 35.34
CA ALA A 3 -31.37 -15.87 34.95
C ALA A 3 -32.44 -15.51 36.00
N GLU A 4 -32.32 -14.35 36.66
CA GLU A 4 -33.40 -13.85 37.51
C GLU A 4 -34.61 -13.61 36.61
N ARG A 5 -35.58 -14.52 36.68
CA ARG A 5 -36.78 -14.45 35.86
C ARG A 5 -37.62 -13.26 36.33
N PRO A 6 -38.18 -12.45 35.42
CA PRO A 6 -38.91 -11.24 35.76
C PRO A 6 -40.32 -11.50 36.34
N PHE A 7 -40.60 -12.71 36.84
CA PHE A 7 -41.89 -13.11 37.41
C PHE A 7 -41.71 -13.91 38.71
N SER A 8 -42.74 -13.92 39.55
CA SER A 8 -42.69 -14.52 40.89
C SER A 8 -42.58 -16.06 40.87
N GLN A 9 -42.02 -16.64 41.92
CA GLN A 9 -41.76 -18.08 42.02
C GLN A 9 -43.04 -18.94 42.11
N ALA A 10 -44.09 -18.44 42.75
CA ALA A 10 -45.35 -19.18 42.97
C ALA A 10 -46.04 -19.69 41.68
N PRO A 11 -46.18 -18.91 40.59
CA PRO A 11 -46.69 -19.41 39.32
C PRO A 11 -45.69 -20.31 38.57
N TRP A 12 -44.38 -20.13 38.77
CA TRP A 12 -43.37 -21.02 38.20
C TRP A 12 -43.52 -22.43 38.75
N ASP A 13 -43.65 -22.57 40.07
CA ASP A 13 -43.77 -23.87 40.75
C ASP A 13 -45.06 -24.64 40.37
N GLN A 14 -46.08 -23.94 39.85
CA GLN A 14 -47.32 -24.54 39.32
C GLN A 14 -47.23 -24.93 37.84
N THR A 15 -46.15 -24.52 37.16
CA THR A 15 -45.94 -24.80 35.75
C THR A 15 -45.52 -26.27 35.58
N PRO A 16 -46.09 -27.03 34.62
CA PRO A 16 -45.65 -28.41 34.38
C PRO A 16 -44.15 -28.48 34.09
N VAL A 17 -43.47 -29.46 34.67
CA VAL A 17 -42.00 -29.64 34.56
C VAL A 17 -41.52 -29.66 33.11
N THR A 18 -42.28 -30.28 32.20
CA THR A 18 -41.94 -30.31 30.76
C THR A 18 -41.90 -28.91 30.12
N VAL A 19 -42.73 -27.98 30.58
CA VAL A 19 -42.72 -26.59 30.12
C VAL A 19 -41.57 -25.83 30.77
N GLN A 20 -41.26 -26.09 32.04
CA GLN A 20 -40.09 -25.51 32.72
C GLN A 20 -38.79 -25.90 32.01
N ASP A 21 -38.60 -27.19 31.70
CA ASP A 21 -37.43 -27.71 30.98
C ASP A 21 -37.26 -27.04 29.60
N TYR A 22 -38.37 -26.88 28.87
CA TYR A 22 -38.35 -26.22 27.56
C TYR A 22 -37.99 -24.73 27.66
N LEU A 23 -38.53 -24.02 28.66
CA LEU A 23 -38.20 -22.62 28.90
C LEU A 23 -36.74 -22.43 29.31
N GLU A 24 -36.20 -23.31 30.15
CA GLU A 24 -34.78 -23.31 30.52
C GLU A 24 -33.85 -23.56 29.34
N ALA A 25 -34.22 -24.51 28.48
CA ALA A 25 -33.51 -24.75 27.22
C ALA A 25 -33.57 -23.52 26.29
N LEU A 26 -34.73 -22.84 26.24
CA LEU A 26 -34.92 -21.64 25.44
C LEU A 26 -34.09 -20.47 25.98
N GLU A 27 -34.12 -20.22 27.29
CA GLU A 27 -33.32 -19.20 27.99
C GLU A 27 -31.82 -19.42 27.72
N THR A 28 -31.35 -20.67 27.83
CA THR A 28 -29.97 -21.04 27.52
C THR A 28 -29.61 -20.73 26.07
N ARG A 29 -30.51 -21.05 25.12
CA ARG A 29 -30.31 -20.78 23.69
C ARG A 29 -30.33 -19.28 23.37
N VAL A 30 -31.17 -18.50 24.05
CA VAL A 30 -31.24 -17.04 23.91
C VAL A 30 -29.95 -16.42 24.42
N ALA A 31 -29.49 -16.78 25.62
CA ALA A 31 -28.23 -16.28 26.18
C ALA A 31 -27.02 -16.60 25.28
N ALA A 32 -26.97 -17.81 24.71
CA ALA A 32 -25.92 -18.20 23.76
C ALA A 32 -25.99 -17.40 22.44
N SER A 33 -27.20 -17.15 21.93
CA SER A 33 -27.43 -16.33 20.73
C SER A 33 -27.00 -14.87 20.96
N GLU A 34 -27.41 -14.27 22.08
CA GLU A 34 -27.03 -12.91 22.45
C GLU A 34 -25.52 -12.74 22.64
N GLY A 35 -24.86 -13.75 23.24
CA GLY A 35 -23.41 -13.77 23.33
C GLY A 35 -22.72 -13.83 21.95
N THR A 36 -23.31 -14.59 21.02
CA THR A 36 -22.81 -14.68 19.64
C THR A 36 -23.01 -13.37 18.89
N VAL A 37 -24.18 -12.74 19.03
CA VAL A 37 -24.50 -11.43 18.42
C VAL A 37 -23.49 -10.38 18.89
N ARG A 38 -23.30 -10.23 20.21
CA ARG A 38 -22.33 -9.27 20.76
C ARG A 38 -20.92 -9.49 20.22
N ARG A 39 -20.47 -10.74 20.09
CA ARG A 39 -19.16 -11.07 19.54
C ARG A 39 -19.05 -10.69 18.06
N LEU A 40 -20.09 -10.96 17.28
CA LEU A 40 -20.12 -10.62 15.86
C LEU A 40 -20.17 -9.11 15.65
N GLU A 41 -20.97 -8.38 16.43
CA GLU A 41 -21.03 -6.91 16.38
C GLU A 41 -19.66 -6.28 16.69
N ALA A 42 -18.99 -6.76 17.74
CA ALA A 42 -17.63 -6.30 18.06
C ALA A 42 -16.63 -6.59 16.94
N ALA A 43 -16.71 -7.78 16.32
CA ALA A 43 -15.85 -8.14 15.20
C ALA A 43 -16.13 -7.28 13.95
N VAL A 44 -17.40 -7.04 13.65
CA VAL A 44 -17.83 -6.17 12.53
C VAL A 44 -17.34 -4.75 12.76
N GLN A 45 -17.49 -4.22 13.97
CA GLN A 45 -16.99 -2.87 14.30
C GLN A 45 -15.48 -2.77 14.08
N HIS A 46 -14.71 -3.67 14.68
CA HIS A 46 -13.25 -3.69 14.55
C HIS A 46 -12.79 -3.82 13.09
N LEU A 47 -13.40 -4.72 12.31
CA LEU A 47 -13.07 -4.89 10.89
C LEU A 47 -13.46 -3.65 10.07
N THR A 48 -14.60 -3.04 10.36
CA THR A 48 -15.07 -1.83 9.67
C THR A 48 -14.13 -0.66 9.92
N GLU A 49 -13.71 -0.47 11.17
CA GLU A 49 -12.71 0.55 11.53
C GLU A 49 -11.40 0.32 10.78
N HIS A 50 -10.92 -0.93 10.70
CA HIS A 50 -9.67 -1.25 10.00
C HIS A 50 -9.77 -1.04 8.47
N VAL A 51 -10.90 -1.38 7.85
CA VAL A 51 -11.12 -1.20 6.40
C VAL A 51 -11.26 0.28 6.02
N GLN A 52 -11.79 1.12 6.92
CA GLN A 52 -11.96 2.56 6.66
C GLN A 52 -10.67 3.38 6.86
N GLN A 53 -9.60 2.79 7.39
CA GLN A 53 -8.31 3.46 7.56
C GLN A 53 -7.61 3.70 6.21
N ASN A 54 -7.14 4.93 6.01
CA ASN A 54 -6.33 5.38 4.89
C ASN A 54 -5.31 6.43 5.37
N SER A 55 -4.43 6.89 4.49
CA SER A 55 -3.38 7.86 4.79
C SER A 55 -3.88 9.24 5.23
N ARG A 56 -5.18 9.52 5.08
CA ARG A 56 -5.80 10.78 5.52
C ARG A 56 -6.31 10.73 6.95
N ASN A 57 -6.67 9.55 7.46
CA ASN A 57 -7.27 9.36 8.79
C ASN A 57 -6.46 8.41 9.71
N SER A 58 -5.39 7.81 9.19
CA SER A 58 -4.41 7.01 9.93
C SER A 58 -3.04 7.50 9.50
N SER A 59 -2.10 7.71 10.43
CA SER A 59 -0.74 8.22 10.14
C SER A 59 0.14 7.27 9.29
N ARG A 60 -0.49 6.37 8.53
CA ARG A 60 0.10 5.46 7.54
C ARG A 60 0.45 6.23 6.25
N PRO A 61 1.51 5.83 5.54
CA PRO A 61 1.87 6.46 4.29
C PRO A 61 0.83 6.16 3.19
N PRO A 62 0.62 7.07 2.20
CA PRO A 62 -0.28 6.85 1.06
C PRO A 62 0.03 5.60 0.22
N SER A 63 1.27 5.12 0.26
CA SER A 63 1.66 3.88 -0.41
C SER A 63 1.04 2.62 0.20
N SER A 64 0.52 2.70 1.42
CA SER A 64 -0.16 1.61 2.12
C SER A 64 -1.69 1.68 1.98
N ASP A 65 -2.22 2.66 1.24
CA ASP A 65 -3.65 2.77 1.01
C ASP A 65 -4.16 1.62 0.12
N PRO A 66 -5.33 1.05 0.42
CA PRO A 66 -5.92 0.02 -0.43
C PRO A 66 -6.27 0.60 -1.83
N PRO A 67 -6.41 -0.25 -2.87
CA PRO A 67 -6.69 0.19 -4.23
C PRO A 67 -7.96 1.06 -4.34
N GLN A 68 -8.99 0.78 -3.53
CA GLN A 68 -10.22 1.58 -3.49
C GLN A 68 -10.03 2.96 -2.84
N ALA A 69 -9.00 3.12 -2.01
CA ALA A 69 -8.65 4.39 -1.38
C ALA A 69 -7.77 5.27 -2.28
N SER A 70 -7.44 4.82 -3.51
CA SER A 70 -6.71 5.62 -4.49
C SER A 70 -7.39 6.98 -4.59
N GLY A 71 -6.73 8.02 -4.07
CA GLY A 71 -7.29 9.35 -3.99
C GLY A 71 -7.81 9.74 -5.36
N LYS A 72 -9.05 10.24 -5.41
CA LYS A 72 -9.65 10.79 -6.64
C LYS A 72 -8.57 11.54 -7.40
N ALA A 73 -8.27 11.10 -8.62
CA ALA A 73 -7.31 11.77 -9.47
C ALA A 73 -7.61 13.27 -9.44
N SER A 74 -6.57 14.09 -9.35
CA SER A 74 -6.69 15.54 -9.28
C SER A 74 -7.76 16.00 -10.28
N GLN A 75 -8.87 16.56 -9.79
CA GLN A 75 -9.91 17.12 -10.65
C GLN A 75 -9.48 18.43 -11.30
N ARG A 76 -8.25 18.90 -11.03
CA ARG A 76 -7.68 20.03 -11.75
C ARG A 76 -7.52 19.65 -13.21
N GLU A 77 -8.06 20.49 -14.07
CA GLU A 77 -7.81 20.41 -15.50
C GLU A 77 -6.30 20.48 -15.76
N PRO A 78 -5.77 19.70 -16.72
CA PRO A 78 -4.39 19.79 -17.09
C PRO A 78 -4.09 21.21 -17.55
N SER A 79 -3.01 21.81 -17.02
CA SER A 79 -2.66 23.19 -17.36
C SER A 79 -2.35 23.44 -18.85
N GLY A 80 -2.24 22.38 -19.67
CA GLY A 80 -1.86 22.46 -21.07
C GLY A 80 -0.41 22.89 -21.33
N ARG A 81 0.35 23.23 -20.27
CA ARG A 81 1.74 23.66 -20.38
C ARG A 81 2.62 22.46 -20.73
N ARG A 82 3.49 22.62 -21.72
CA ARG A 82 4.51 21.61 -22.04
C ARG A 82 5.43 21.42 -20.83
N PRO A 83 5.87 20.18 -20.52
CA PRO A 83 6.89 19.94 -19.51
C PRO A 83 8.15 20.75 -19.83
N GLY A 84 8.70 21.45 -18.84
CA GLY A 84 9.91 22.26 -19.00
C GLY A 84 9.82 23.60 -18.28
N GLY A 85 10.85 24.43 -18.52
CA GLY A 85 10.88 25.81 -18.04
C GLY A 85 9.76 26.66 -18.62
N GLN A 86 9.51 27.82 -18.01
CA GLN A 86 8.56 28.77 -18.56
C GLN A 86 9.08 29.31 -19.92
N PRO A 87 8.20 29.75 -20.84
CA PRO A 87 8.61 30.39 -22.08
C PRO A 87 9.58 31.54 -21.81
N GLY A 88 10.73 31.56 -22.50
CA GLY A 88 11.79 32.57 -22.33
C GLY A 88 12.90 32.20 -21.34
N HIS A 89 12.77 31.09 -20.61
CA HIS A 89 13.87 30.59 -19.77
C HIS A 89 14.82 29.72 -20.58
N GLU A 90 16.10 30.09 -20.60
CA GLU A 90 17.14 29.26 -21.21
C GLU A 90 17.34 27.98 -20.40
N GLY A 91 17.30 26.83 -21.08
CA GLY A 91 17.54 25.54 -20.45
C GLY A 91 19.02 25.34 -20.15
N HIS A 92 19.40 25.23 -18.88
CA HIS A 92 20.72 24.77 -18.49
C HIS A 92 20.74 23.25 -18.43
N THR A 93 21.45 22.62 -19.37
CA THR A 93 21.68 21.17 -19.35
C THR A 93 23.16 20.89 -19.12
N ARG A 94 23.47 19.79 -18.43
CA ARG A 94 24.85 19.36 -18.22
C ARG A 94 25.43 18.90 -19.56
N ALA A 95 26.34 19.70 -20.12
CA ALA A 95 27.06 19.31 -21.33
C ALA A 95 27.85 18.02 -21.09
N LEU A 96 27.92 17.17 -22.11
CA LEU A 96 28.74 15.96 -22.07
C LEU A 96 30.22 16.36 -22.04
N VAL A 97 30.98 15.72 -21.18
CA VAL A 97 32.44 15.80 -21.16
C VAL A 97 32.98 15.26 -22.50
N PRO A 98 34.00 15.90 -23.11
CA PRO A 98 34.65 15.40 -24.32
C PRO A 98 35.14 13.96 -24.14
N VAL A 99 35.13 13.16 -25.22
CA VAL A 99 35.45 11.73 -25.15
C VAL A 99 36.92 11.49 -24.77
N GLU A 100 37.78 12.45 -25.07
CA GLU A 100 39.21 12.44 -24.73
C GLU A 100 39.44 12.61 -23.22
N LYS A 101 38.43 13.09 -22.49
CA LYS A 101 38.47 13.34 -21.05
C LYS A 101 37.65 12.33 -20.24
N VAL A 102 37.01 11.35 -20.86
CA VAL A 102 36.34 10.28 -20.12
C VAL A 102 37.32 9.14 -19.84
N ALA A 103 37.22 8.54 -18.65
CA ALA A 103 38.12 7.47 -18.24
C ALA A 103 37.93 6.19 -19.08
N ALA A 104 36.69 5.89 -19.48
CA ALA A 104 36.36 4.75 -20.32
C ALA A 104 35.08 5.00 -21.12
N VAL A 105 34.98 4.37 -22.30
CA VAL A 105 33.76 4.32 -23.11
C VAL A 105 33.35 2.86 -23.24
N VAL A 106 32.20 2.51 -22.66
CA VAL A 106 31.65 1.15 -22.74
C VAL A 106 30.45 1.18 -23.69
N PRO A 107 30.57 0.63 -24.91
CA PRO A 107 29.44 0.60 -25.84
C PRO A 107 28.40 -0.43 -25.37
N ILE A 108 27.23 0.04 -24.98
CA ILE A 108 26.09 -0.82 -24.64
C ILE A 108 25.26 -1.06 -25.90
N LYS A 109 25.28 -2.30 -26.40
CA LYS A 109 24.48 -2.72 -27.56
C LYS A 109 23.63 -3.93 -27.17
N PRO A 110 22.38 -4.00 -27.64
CA PRO A 110 21.60 -5.21 -27.46
C PRO A 110 22.25 -6.35 -28.26
N GLU A 111 22.21 -7.56 -27.74
CA GLU A 111 22.71 -8.74 -28.46
C GLU A 111 21.75 -9.16 -29.59
N ARG A 112 20.46 -8.90 -29.40
CA ARG A 112 19.37 -9.30 -30.31
C ARG A 112 18.36 -8.17 -30.49
N CYS A 113 17.66 -8.20 -31.62
CA CYS A 113 16.55 -7.27 -31.86
C CYS A 113 15.39 -7.55 -30.89
N ALA A 114 14.95 -6.53 -30.15
CA ALA A 114 13.85 -6.63 -29.20
C ALA A 114 12.49 -7.04 -29.83
N ARG A 115 12.32 -6.87 -31.15
CA ARG A 115 11.08 -7.20 -31.86
C ARG A 115 11.10 -8.59 -32.50
N CYS A 116 12.16 -8.94 -33.22
CA CYS A 116 12.20 -10.17 -34.04
C CYS A 116 13.24 -11.21 -33.58
N GLN A 117 14.08 -10.90 -32.59
CA GLN A 117 15.11 -11.77 -31.98
C GLN A 117 16.37 -12.20 -32.78
N PRO A 118 16.63 -11.81 -34.06
CA PRO A 118 17.92 -12.10 -34.68
C PRO A 118 19.06 -11.33 -34.01
N PRO A 119 20.31 -11.79 -34.15
CA PRO A 119 21.49 -11.07 -33.66
C PRO A 119 21.54 -9.64 -34.18
N TRP A 120 21.78 -8.68 -33.28
CA TRP A 120 21.84 -7.27 -33.63
C TRP A 120 23.15 -6.93 -34.35
N GLN A 121 23.06 -6.33 -35.53
CA GLN A 121 24.22 -5.92 -36.34
C GLN A 121 24.21 -4.41 -36.64
N GLY A 122 23.24 -3.67 -36.10
CA GLY A 122 23.09 -2.24 -36.37
C GLY A 122 24.23 -1.40 -35.78
N LYS A 123 24.70 -0.43 -36.56
CA LYS A 123 25.60 0.63 -36.10
C LYS A 123 24.84 1.95 -36.10
N ASP A 124 24.73 2.56 -34.93
CA ASP A 124 24.18 3.90 -34.77
C ASP A 124 25.33 4.92 -34.86
N PRO A 125 25.30 5.85 -35.84
CA PRO A 125 26.30 6.93 -35.92
C PRO A 125 26.12 8.00 -34.83
N GLN A 126 24.95 8.10 -34.21
CA GLN A 126 24.64 9.08 -33.15
C GLN A 126 24.00 8.38 -31.94
N PRO A 127 24.74 7.48 -31.26
CA PRO A 127 24.19 6.74 -30.14
C PRO A 127 23.82 7.68 -28.99
N GLN A 128 22.80 7.30 -28.22
CA GLN A 128 22.51 7.98 -26.96
C GLN A 128 23.72 7.88 -26.03
N ARG A 129 24.16 9.03 -25.51
CA ARG A 129 25.31 9.13 -24.60
C ARG A 129 24.82 9.39 -23.19
N HIS A 130 25.24 8.55 -22.25
CA HIS A 130 25.04 8.75 -20.82
C HIS A 130 26.41 8.71 -20.13
N GLN A 131 26.71 9.75 -19.35
CA GLN A 131 27.97 9.85 -18.60
C GLN A 131 27.68 9.76 -17.10
N VAL A 132 28.27 8.76 -16.47
CA VAL A 132 28.29 8.61 -15.01
C VAL A 132 29.65 9.09 -14.50
N THR A 133 29.64 9.88 -13.43
CA THR A 133 30.86 10.35 -12.76
C THR A 133 30.88 9.76 -11.37
N GLU A 134 31.77 8.80 -11.11
CA GLU A 134 31.97 8.21 -9.79
C GLU A 134 33.29 8.67 -9.19
N MET A 135 33.34 8.76 -7.86
CA MET A 135 34.58 9.04 -7.14
C MET A 135 35.39 7.74 -7.04
N PRO A 136 36.68 7.72 -7.44
CA PRO A 136 37.50 6.54 -7.29
C PRO A 136 37.68 6.19 -5.81
N PRO A 137 38.00 4.92 -5.47
CA PRO A 137 38.26 4.52 -4.10
C PRO A 137 39.34 5.40 -3.45
N VAL A 138 38.96 6.15 -2.41
CA VAL A 138 39.88 7.00 -1.65
C VAL A 138 40.59 6.14 -0.61
N LYS A 139 41.93 6.17 -0.60
CA LYS A 139 42.73 5.47 0.42
C LYS A 139 42.75 6.30 1.70
N PRO A 140 42.41 5.74 2.88
CA PRO A 140 42.49 6.47 4.14
C PRO A 140 43.95 6.74 4.51
N VAL A 141 44.21 7.92 5.07
CA VAL A 141 45.50 8.26 5.68
C VAL A 141 45.42 7.91 7.16
N VAL A 142 46.36 7.11 7.65
CA VAL A 142 46.45 6.71 9.06
C VAL A 142 47.75 7.28 9.63
N THR A 143 47.65 8.05 10.71
CA THR A 143 48.80 8.59 11.46
C THR A 143 48.68 8.13 12.90
N GLU A 144 49.75 7.53 13.42
CA GLU A 144 49.90 7.11 14.83
C GLU A 144 50.93 8.04 15.50
N TYR A 145 50.76 8.32 16.81
CA TYR A 145 51.61 9.21 17.60
C TYR A 145 52.29 8.46 18.74
#